data_AF-A0A9X1HW95-F1
#
_entry.id   AF-A0A9X1HW95-F1
#
_cell.length_a   1.000
_cell.length_b   1.000
_cell.length_c   1.000
_cell.angle_alpha   90.00
_cell.angle_beta   90.00
_cell.angle_gamma   90.00
#
_symmetry.space_group_name_H-M   'P 1'
#
loop_
_entity.id
_entity.type
_entity.pdbx_description
1 polymer ?
#
loop_
_entity_poly.entity_id
_entity_poly.type
_entity_poly.pdbx_seq_one_letter_code
_entity_poly.pdbx_strand_id
1 'polypeptide(L)'
;MNISIKKPDTLGALANSICLIHCIATPFLFMAQTTVAACCASEAVPTWWHTIDFIFIVISFFAVYRSTQTSSNNSIKNGLWVSWSLLFILIINEKIEWLAIPEMVMYIVAISLVILHLYNLNYCQCKTDKCCTKK
;
A
#
# COMPACT_ATOMS: atom_id res chain seq x y z
N MET A 1 -18.26 -19.25 3.64
CA MET A 1 -17.92 -18.03 4.41
C MET A 1 -17.97 -16.84 3.46
N ASN A 2 -19.07 -16.08 3.47
CA ASN A 2 -19.32 -15.01 2.52
C ASN A 2 -18.59 -13.74 3.00
N ILE A 3 -17.30 -13.65 2.67
CA ILE A 3 -16.49 -12.46 2.93
C ILE A 3 -16.93 -11.43 1.88
N SER A 4 -18.07 -10.79 2.15
CA SER A 4 -18.52 -9.65 1.40
C SER A 4 -17.50 -8.54 1.59
N ILE A 5 -16.55 -8.44 0.65
CA ILE A 5 -15.65 -7.30 0.44
C ILE A 5 -16.56 -6.12 0.09
N LYS A 6 -17.15 -5.50 1.13
CA LYS A 6 -18.19 -4.49 0.97
C LYS A 6 -17.65 -3.24 0.29
N LYS A 7 -16.35 -2.94 0.38
CA LYS A 7 -15.69 -1.86 -0.37
C LYS A 7 -14.20 -2.19 -0.65
N PRO A 8 -13.81 -2.43 -1.90
CA PRO A 8 -12.41 -2.74 -2.27
C PRO A 8 -11.43 -1.62 -1.86
N ASP A 9 -11.88 -0.37 -1.87
CA ASP A 9 -11.09 0.78 -1.46
C ASP A 9 -10.72 0.76 0.02
N THR A 10 -11.58 0.23 0.89
CA THR A 10 -11.27 0.10 2.31
C THR A 10 -10.15 -0.92 2.52
N LEU A 11 -10.17 -2.03 1.77
CA LEU A 11 -9.10 -3.03 1.82
C LEU A 11 -7.78 -2.45 1.30
N GLY A 12 -7.82 -1.69 0.20
CA GLY A 12 -6.64 -1.00 -0.34
C GLY A 12 -6.07 0.04 0.62
N ALA A 13 -6.92 0.89 1.19
CA ALA A 13 -6.50 1.88 2.18
C ALA A 13 -5.86 1.23 3.41
N LEU A 14 -6.44 0.12 3.90
CA LEU A 14 -5.95 -0.58 5.08
C LEU A 14 -4.63 -1.31 4.80
N ALA A 15 -4.52 -2.00 3.64
CA ALA A 15 -3.28 -2.66 3.23
C ALA A 15 -2.11 -1.66 3.09
N ASN A 16 -2.33 -0.51 2.46
CA ASN A 16 -1.31 0.52 2.32
C ASN A 16 -0.96 1.19 3.66
N SER A 17 -1.94 1.34 4.56
CA SER A 17 -1.68 1.89 5.90
C SER A 17 -0.84 0.93 6.75
N ILE A 18 -1.08 -0.38 6.67
CA ILE A 18 -0.25 -1.37 7.38
C ILE A 18 1.16 -1.40 6.78
N CYS A 19 1.30 -1.32 5.45
CA CYS A 19 2.61 -1.19 4.80
C CYS A 19 3.38 0.05 5.29
N LEU A 20 2.73 1.21 5.40
CA LEU A 20 3.33 2.42 5.97
C LEU A 20 3.81 2.22 7.40
N ILE A 21 2.97 1.65 8.27
CA ILE A 21 3.33 1.39 9.67
C ILE A 21 4.49 0.40 9.74
N HIS A 22 4.49 -0.64 8.91
CA HIS A 22 5.58 -1.61 8.81
C HIS A 22 6.89 -0.94 8.40
N CYS A 23 6.89 -0.12 7.34
CA CYS A 23 8.08 0.57 6.86
C CYS A 23 8.62 1.55 7.92
N ILE A 24 7.76 2.30 8.62
CA ILE A 24 8.19 3.19 9.72
C ILE A 24 8.72 2.39 10.90
N ALA A 25 8.06 1.30 11.32
CA ALA A 25 8.44 0.55 12.51
C ALA A 25 9.73 -0.27 12.33
N THR A 26 10.03 -0.71 11.11
CA THR A 26 11.20 -1.54 10.78
C THR A 26 12.52 -0.93 11.27
N PRO A 27 12.91 0.31 10.91
CA PRO A 27 14.16 0.90 11.40
C PRO A 27 14.20 1.00 12.94
N PHE A 28 13.10 1.30 13.61
CA PHE A 28 13.07 1.38 15.08
C PHE A 28 13.21 0.02 15.76
N LEU A 29 12.54 -1.02 15.23
CA LEU A 29 12.61 -2.37 15.79
C LEU A 29 14.00 -2.97 15.64
N PHE A 30 14.65 -2.78 14.49
CA PHE A 30 15.99 -3.31 14.26
C PHE A 30 17.10 -2.45 14.88
N MET A 31 16.90 -1.14 15.05
CA MET A 31 17.78 -0.30 15.88
C MET A 31 17.74 -0.69 17.37
N ALA A 32 16.59 -1.10 17.92
CA ALA A 32 16.54 -1.56 19.30
C ALA A 32 17.29 -2.88 19.50
N GLN A 33 17.34 -3.73 18.46
CA GLN A 33 17.96 -5.04 18.49
C GLN A 33 19.50 -4.98 18.47
N THR A 34 20.08 -3.96 17.83
CA THR A 34 21.55 -3.72 17.82
C THR A 34 22.09 -3.47 19.24
N THR A 35 21.29 -2.86 20.13
CA THR A 35 21.72 -2.60 21.51
C THR A 35 21.81 -3.84 22.40
N VAL A 36 21.12 -4.94 22.03
CA VAL A 36 21.09 -6.20 22.80
C VAL A 36 21.97 -7.28 22.15
N ALA A 37 22.21 -7.19 20.84
CA ALA A 37 22.89 -8.21 20.02
C ALA A 37 24.37 -7.92 19.69
N ALA A 38 24.90 -6.78 20.12
CA ALA A 38 26.25 -6.27 19.78
C ALA A 38 27.45 -7.19 20.12
N CYS A 39 27.23 -8.32 20.82
CA CYS A 39 28.33 -9.22 21.17
C CYS A 39 28.60 -10.29 20.10
N CYS A 40 27.59 -10.89 19.44
CA CYS A 40 27.81 -12.07 18.60
C CYS A 40 26.77 -12.39 17.50
N ALA A 41 25.73 -11.58 17.24
CA ALA A 41 24.72 -11.95 16.24
C ALA A 41 24.85 -11.07 14.99
N SER A 42 25.00 -11.73 13.84
CA SER A 42 24.91 -11.12 12.51
C SER A 42 23.62 -10.30 12.38
N GLU A 43 23.81 -8.99 12.18
CA GLU A 43 22.86 -7.93 11.86
C GLU A 43 22.09 -8.23 10.55
N ALA A 44 21.30 -9.30 10.53
CA ALA A 44 20.52 -9.70 9.35
C ALA A 44 19.04 -9.54 9.66
N VAL A 45 18.39 -8.59 8.99
CA VAL A 45 16.92 -8.48 8.97
C VAL A 45 16.36 -9.85 8.58
N PRO A 46 15.46 -10.45 9.37
CA PRO A 46 14.88 -11.75 9.07
C PRO A 46 14.22 -11.73 7.70
N THR A 47 14.54 -12.69 6.83
CA THR A 47 14.00 -12.79 5.46
C THR A 47 12.48 -12.80 5.40
N TRP A 48 11.81 -13.30 6.46
CA TRP A 48 10.34 -13.30 6.56
C TRP A 48 9.74 -11.89 6.67
N TRP A 49 10.50 -10.93 7.22
CA TRP A 49 10.09 -9.53 7.35
C TRP A 49 9.94 -8.87 5.98
N HIS A 50 10.81 -9.21 5.03
CA HIS A 50 10.74 -8.73 3.65
C HIS A 50 9.58 -9.33 2.84
N THR A 51 9.12 -10.54 3.17
CA THR A 51 7.99 -11.19 2.50
C THR A 51 6.68 -10.43 2.73
N ILE A 52 6.56 -9.71 3.85
CA ILE A 52 5.37 -8.95 4.22
C ILE A 52 5.09 -7.82 3.20
N ASP A 53 6.13 -7.11 2.75
CA ASP A 53 6.01 -6.05 1.74
C ASP A 53 5.37 -6.57 0.45
N PHE A 54 5.81 -7.75 0.00
CA PHE A 54 5.32 -8.39 -1.21
C PHE A 54 3.84 -8.83 -1.07
N ILE A 55 3.44 -9.28 0.12
CA ILE A 55 2.04 -9.62 0.39
C ILE A 55 1.16 -8.35 0.31
N PHE A 56 1.60 -7.23 0.89
CA PHE A 56 0.86 -5.98 0.82
C PHE A 56 0.72 -5.45 -0.61
N ILE A 57 1.77 -5.59 -1.43
CA ILE A 57 1.73 -5.13 -2.83
C ILE A 57 0.71 -5.89 -3.67
N VAL A 58 0.62 -7.21 -3.45
CA VAL A 58 -0.35 -8.08 -4.12
C VAL A 58 -1.77 -7.73 -3.69
N ILE A 59 -2.01 -7.55 -2.38
CA ILE A 59 -3.34 -7.15 -1.89
C ILE A 59 -3.74 -5.78 -2.44
N SER A 60 -2.79 -4.83 -2.45
CA SER A 60 -2.98 -3.48 -2.98
C SER A 60 -3.31 -3.50 -4.49
N PHE A 61 -2.65 -4.37 -5.26
CA PHE A 61 -2.96 -4.57 -6.68
C PHE A 61 -4.43 -4.98 -6.91
N PHE A 62 -4.90 -5.99 -6.17
CA PHE A 62 -6.30 -6.43 -6.28
C PHE A 62 -7.27 -5.34 -5.85
N ALA A 63 -6.92 -4.55 -4.83
CA ALA A 63 -7.73 -3.42 -4.39
C ALA A 63 -7.83 -2.33 -5.48
N VAL A 64 -6.72 -1.95 -6.11
CA VAL A 64 -6.68 -1.00 -7.24
C VAL A 64 -7.44 -1.52 -8.45
N TYR A 65 -7.24 -2.78 -8.83
CA TYR A 65 -7.96 -3.40 -9.95
C TYR A 65 -9.48 -3.40 -9.75
N ARG A 66 -9.94 -3.68 -8.53
CA ARG A 66 -11.36 -3.68 -8.22
C ARG A 66 -11.92 -2.25 -8.08
N SER A 67 -11.14 -1.34 -7.51
CA SER A 67 -11.47 0.08 -7.35
C SER A 67 -11.64 0.78 -8.71
N THR A 68 -10.76 0.48 -9.68
CA THR A 68 -10.81 1.05 -11.03
C THR A 68 -12.01 0.56 -11.85
N GLN A 69 -12.52 -0.63 -11.57
CA GLN A 69 -13.77 -1.14 -12.17
C GLN A 69 -15.02 -0.48 -11.60
N THR A 70 -15.02 -0.11 -10.32
CA THR A 70 -16.17 0.52 -9.65
C THR A 70 -16.17 2.04 -9.74
N SER A 71 -15.04 2.66 -10.08
CA SER A 71 -14.91 4.09 -10.21
C SER A 71 -15.45 4.59 -11.56
N SER A 72 -16.17 5.71 -11.56
CA SER A 72 -16.67 6.36 -12.77
C SER A 72 -15.70 7.40 -13.33
N ASN A 73 -14.74 7.86 -12.53
CA ASN A 73 -13.82 8.94 -12.90
C ASN A 73 -12.47 8.40 -13.40
N ASN A 74 -12.15 8.61 -14.68
CA ASN A 74 -10.89 8.18 -15.28
C ASN A 74 -9.64 8.80 -14.62
N SER A 75 -9.73 10.02 -14.07
CA SER A 75 -8.60 10.65 -13.39
C SER A 75 -8.21 9.89 -12.11
N ILE A 76 -9.19 9.40 -11.34
CA ILE A 76 -8.94 8.61 -10.13
C ILE A 76 -8.35 7.24 -10.51
N LYS A 77 -8.85 6.62 -11.58
CA LYS A 77 -8.31 5.34 -12.08
C LYS A 77 -6.84 5.46 -12.43
N ASN A 78 -6.48 6.49 -13.20
CA ASN A 78 -5.10 6.74 -13.58
C ASN A 78 -4.24 7.03 -12.36
N GLY A 79 -4.72 7.83 -11.41
CA GLY A 79 -4.02 8.12 -10.16
C GLY A 79 -3.71 6.85 -9.35
N LEU A 80 -4.69 5.97 -9.17
CA LEU A 80 -4.52 4.71 -8.43
C LEU A 80 -3.46 3.81 -9.08
N TRP A 81 -3.50 3.64 -10.40
CA TRP A 81 -2.52 2.82 -11.11
C TRP A 81 -1.12 3.43 -11.07
N VAL A 82 -0.98 4.74 -11.31
CA VAL A 82 0.32 5.43 -11.28
C VAL A 82 0.95 5.33 -9.89
N SER A 83 0.19 5.62 -8.82
CA SER A 83 0.70 5.53 -7.46
C SER A 83 1.05 4.08 -7.07
N TRP A 84 0.27 3.08 -7.52
CA TRP A 84 0.57 1.67 -7.25
C TRP A 84 1.84 1.21 -7.99
N SER A 85 1.96 1.54 -9.28
CA SER A 85 3.16 1.20 -10.06
C SER A 85 4.40 1.85 -9.48
N LEU A 86 4.31 3.11 -9.04
CA LEU A 86 5.41 3.79 -8.39
C LEU A 86 5.81 3.11 -7.08
N LEU A 87 4.84 2.72 -6.24
CA LEU A 87 5.11 1.98 -5.00
C LEU A 87 5.77 0.61 -5.28
N PHE A 88 5.33 -0.09 -6.32
CA PHE A 88 5.90 -1.34 -6.78
C PHE A 88 7.37 -1.23 -7.19
N ILE A 89 7.69 -0.22 -7.99
CA ILE A 89 9.06 0.04 -8.43
C ILE A 89 9.95 0.38 -7.23
N LEU A 90 9.46 1.21 -6.30
CA LEU A 90 10.23 1.59 -5.11
C LEU A 90 10.53 0.39 -4.20
N ILE A 91 9.54 -0.47 -3.93
CA ILE A 91 9.75 -1.67 -3.11
C ILE A 91 10.75 -2.63 -3.76
N ILE A 92 10.67 -2.84 -5.09
CA ILE A 92 11.65 -3.67 -5.80
C ILE A 92 13.04 -3.04 -5.74
N ASN A 93 13.13 -1.72 -5.96
CA ASN A 93 14.37 -0.99 -5.91
C ASN A 93 15.05 -1.11 -4.54
N GLU A 94 14.28 -1.04 -3.46
CA GLU A 94 14.75 -1.28 -2.09
C GLU A 94 15.35 -2.67 -1.92
N LYS A 95 14.70 -3.73 -2.43
CA LYS A 95 15.19 -5.11 -2.28
C LYS A 95 16.41 -5.44 -3.13
N ILE A 96 16.55 -4.79 -4.28
CA ILE A 96 17.68 -5.01 -5.21
C ILE A 96 18.83 -4.05 -4.89
N GLU A 97 18.58 -3.01 -4.07
CA GLU A 97 19.50 -1.91 -3.79
C GLU A 97 20.06 -1.25 -5.07
N TRP A 98 19.26 -1.21 -6.15
CA TRP A 98 19.73 -0.70 -7.44
C TRP A 98 20.05 0.80 -7.35
N LEU A 99 19.15 1.59 -6.77
CA LEU A 99 19.32 3.02 -6.54
C LEU A 99 19.13 3.34 -5.06
N ALA A 100 20.01 4.14 -4.48
CA ALA A 100 19.84 4.69 -3.14
C ALA A 100 18.74 5.77 -3.16
N ILE A 101 17.48 5.35 -3.08
CA ILE A 101 16.32 6.23 -3.00
C ILE A 101 15.94 6.37 -1.52
N PRO A 102 15.71 7.60 -1.01
CA PRO A 102 15.27 7.77 0.36
C PRO A 102 13.87 7.18 0.58
N GLU A 103 13.72 6.43 1.67
CA GLU A 103 12.46 5.79 2.10
C GLU A 103 11.28 6.78 2.20
N MET A 104 11.58 8.06 2.43
CA MET A 104 10.62 9.18 2.42
C MET A 104 9.72 9.16 1.17
N VAL A 105 10.26 8.77 0.00
CA VAL A 105 9.49 8.70 -1.24
C VAL A 105 8.45 7.58 -1.16
N MET A 106 8.80 6.41 -0.61
CA MET A 106 7.82 5.32 -0.41
C MET A 106 6.68 5.75 0.51
N TYR A 107 6.97 6.49 1.59
CA TYR A 107 5.94 7.01 2.48
C TYR A 107 4.96 7.94 1.77
N ILE A 108 5.47 8.89 0.99
CA ILE A 108 4.65 9.83 0.22
C ILE A 108 3.75 9.09 -0.77
N VAL A 109 4.30 8.10 -1.48
CA VAL A 109 3.56 7.34 -2.50
C VAL A 109 2.49 6.47 -1.85
N ALA A 110 2.80 5.77 -0.76
CA ALA A 110 1.84 4.95 -0.05
C ALA A 110 0.71 5.79 0.59
N ILE A 111 1.02 6.96 1.17
CA ILE A 111 0.01 7.92 1.66
C ILE A 111 -0.89 8.40 0.52
N SER A 112 -0.31 8.74 -0.62
CA SER A 112 -1.06 9.17 -1.80
C SER A 112 -2.05 8.09 -2.26
N LEU A 113 -1.63 6.83 -2.23
CA LEU A 113 -2.48 5.69 -2.58
C LEU A 113 -3.63 5.50 -1.57
N VAL A 114 -3.38 5.68 -0.27
CA VAL A 114 -4.44 5.71 0.77
C VAL A 114 -5.44 6.83 0.51
N ILE A 115 -4.97 8.06 0.25
CA ILE A 115 -5.83 9.22 -0.02
C ILE A 115 -6.68 8.97 -1.27
N LEU A 116 -6.10 8.43 -2.34
CA LEU A 116 -6.83 8.12 -3.57
C LEU A 116 -7.93 7.08 -3.33
N HIS A 117 -7.67 6.04 -2.54
CA HIS A 117 -8.72 5.08 -2.16
C HIS A 117 -9.83 5.72 -1.31
N LEU A 118 -9.48 6.57 -0.35
CA LEU A 118 -10.47 7.31 0.46
C LEU A 118 -11.29 8.28 -0.40
N TYR A 119 -10.64 8.97 -1.34
CA TYR A 119 -11.28 9.88 -2.28
C TYR A 119 -12.24 9.13 -3.21
N ASN A 120 -11.82 7.97 -3.73
CA ASN A 120 -12.66 7.11 -4.55
C ASN A 120 -13.85 6.50 -3.78
N LEU A 121 -13.71 6.32 -2.47
CA LEU A 121 -14.79 5.85 -1.59
C LEU A 121 -15.84 6.95 -1.32
N ASN A 122 -15.41 8.21 -1.29
CA ASN A 122 -16.29 9.38 -1.16
C ASN A 122 -16.97 9.76 -2.47
N TYR A 123 -16.38 9.45 -3.62
CA TYR A 123 -17.05 9.58 -4.92
C TYR A 123 -18.04 8.42 -5.14
N CYS A 124 -19.26 8.71 -5.60
CA CYS A 124 -20.29 7.69 -5.86
C CYS A 124 -19.75 6.58 -6.80
N GLN A 125 -19.72 5.34 -6.30
CA GLN A 125 -19.34 4.14 -7.06
C GLN A 125 -20.57 3.58 -7.77
N CYS A 126 -20.78 3.94 -9.04
CA CYS A 126 -21.93 3.48 -9.80
C CYS A 126 -21.71 2.04 -10.29
N LYS A 127 -22.53 1.10 -9.78
CA LYS A 127 -22.53 -0.30 -10.27
C LYS A 127 -23.86 -0.77 -10.85
N THR A 128 -24.90 0.06 -10.82
CA THR A 128 -26.24 -0.22 -11.39
C THR A 128 -26.93 1.11 -11.73
N ASP A 129 -27.76 1.13 -12.77
CA ASP A 129 -28.39 2.30 -13.45
C ASP A 129 -29.24 3.28 -12.59
N LYS A 130 -29.16 3.20 -11.27
CA LYS A 130 -29.80 4.13 -10.34
C LYS A 130 -28.85 4.43 -9.19
N CYS A 131 -27.93 5.36 -9.34
CA CYS A 131 -27.16 5.82 -8.19
C CYS A 131 -26.87 7.32 -8.26
N CYS A 132 -27.27 8.00 -7.18
CA CYS A 132 -27.08 9.43 -6.87
C CYS A 132 -28.17 10.35 -7.45
N THR A 133 -29.44 10.06 -7.12
CA THR A 133 -30.48 11.10 -7.04
C THR A 133 -30.16 12.01 -5.86
N LYS A 134 -29.67 13.22 -6.15
CA LYS A 134 -29.55 14.29 -5.14
C LYS A 134 -30.89 14.47 -4.43
N LYS A 135 -30.86 14.55 -3.10
CA LYS A 135 -31.91 15.24 -2.33
C LYS A 135 -31.31 16.53 -1.81
#